data_AF-A0A6L4ZRZ9-F1
#
_entry.id   AF-A0A6L4ZRZ9-F1
#
_cell.length_a   1.000
_cell.length_b   1.000
_cell.length_c   1.000
_cell.angle_alpha   90.00
_cell.angle_beta   90.00
_cell.angle_gamma   90.00
#
_symmetry.space_group_name_H-M   'P 1'
#
loop_
_entity.id
_entity.type
_entity.pdbx_description
1 polymer ?
#
loop_
_entity_poly.entity_id
_entity_poly.type
_entity_poly.pdbx_seq_one_letter_code
_entity_poly.pdbx_strand_id
1 'polypeptide(L)'
;MGGDVKVIFPAVEIKYFRPIIKREKPQVLGMRLLVEKVISFGEPPTTNSLAFIDGVPIFNRFFLGGEDTLRGYNVRSISPIARLERFFTATDVRAVELGTNRVIPVIKPGRRFFTFNNKLISNPNFPEFTPVGADTQILYNLEYRIPIAGPLTMALFADAGTAFNTASISDQSLVQNPFVTTIPDDPSALFQQSVFILNPRGLIASQKEVNDARTPETPFNALPKGFRFVTFQGRVTNSTSVKLGDAIGGIGQNFRSSIGAEVRVQVPVVGVPFRLIFAYNPNAKTNRSDPRQIFVEEKKVIRFSIGRTF
;
A
#
# COMPACT_ATOMS: atom_id res chain seq x y z
N MET A 1 -28.96 -7.43 -17.85
CA MET A 1 -28.10 -7.59 -16.65
C MET A 1 -26.88 -6.70 -16.86
N GLY A 2 -26.92 -5.46 -16.39
CA GLY A 2 -25.86 -4.47 -16.62
C GLY A 2 -25.13 -4.19 -15.31
N GLY A 3 -23.94 -4.75 -15.15
CA GLY A 3 -23.03 -4.33 -14.09
C GLY A 3 -22.21 -3.12 -14.56
N ASP A 4 -21.89 -2.22 -13.64
CA ASP A 4 -21.03 -1.06 -13.90
C ASP A 4 -19.57 -1.45 -14.19
N VAL A 5 -19.22 -2.71 -13.90
CA VAL A 5 -17.88 -3.28 -14.14
C VAL A 5 -17.86 -4.03 -15.45
N LYS A 6 -16.95 -3.63 -16.33
CA LYS A 6 -16.75 -4.20 -17.67
C LYS A 6 -15.34 -4.72 -17.79
N VAL A 7 -15.16 -6.03 -17.57
CA VAL A 7 -13.85 -6.69 -17.55
C VAL A 7 -13.89 -8.03 -18.30
N ILE A 8 -12.75 -8.42 -18.88
CA ILE A 8 -12.53 -9.73 -19.51
C ILE A 8 -11.31 -10.38 -18.85
N PHE A 9 -11.36 -11.70 -18.65
CA PHE A 9 -10.32 -12.51 -18.02
C PHE A 9 -9.76 -13.58 -18.97
N PRO A 10 -8.93 -13.23 -19.96
CA PRO A 10 -8.21 -14.25 -20.72
C PRO A 10 -7.25 -15.03 -19.81
N ALA A 11 -7.30 -16.35 -19.90
CA ALA A 11 -6.47 -17.27 -19.15
C ALA A 11 -5.97 -18.41 -20.05
N VAL A 12 -4.70 -18.77 -19.89
CA VAL A 12 -4.09 -19.95 -20.52
C VAL A 12 -3.44 -20.77 -19.43
N GLU A 13 -3.85 -22.03 -19.34
CA GLU A 13 -3.31 -22.98 -18.39
C GLU A 13 -2.84 -24.25 -19.11
N ILE A 14 -1.57 -24.61 -18.93
CA ILE A 14 -0.98 -25.82 -19.49
C ILE A 14 -0.51 -26.68 -18.33
N LYS A 15 -0.98 -27.93 -18.31
CA LYS A 15 -0.59 -28.94 -17.33
C LYS A 15 0.00 -30.15 -18.03
N TYR A 16 1.11 -30.65 -17.51
CA TYR A 16 1.75 -31.85 -18.03
C TYR A 16 2.12 -32.78 -16.88
N PHE A 17 1.80 -34.06 -17.04
CA PHE A 17 2.08 -35.09 -16.04
C PHE A 17 2.78 -36.26 -16.70
N ARG A 18 3.93 -36.65 -16.15
CA ARG A 18 4.72 -37.79 -16.63
C ARG A 18 5.01 -38.75 -15.49
N PRO A 19 4.57 -40.02 -15.57
CA PRO A 19 5.04 -41.04 -14.63
C PRO A 19 6.51 -41.32 -14.90
N ILE A 20 7.34 -41.20 -13.87
CA ILE A 20 8.79 -41.46 -13.96
C ILE A 20 9.08 -42.91 -13.58
N ILE A 21 8.51 -43.37 -12.46
CA ILE A 21 8.64 -44.76 -12.00
C ILE A 21 7.26 -45.41 -12.05
N LYS A 22 7.12 -46.44 -12.88
CA LYS A 22 5.89 -47.24 -13.00
C LYS A 22 5.94 -48.40 -12.00
N ARG A 23 5.38 -48.18 -10.80
CA ARG A 23 5.04 -49.20 -9.80
C ARG A 23 3.52 -49.17 -9.57
N GLU A 24 2.97 -50.03 -8.70
CA GLU A 24 1.55 -49.97 -8.30
C GLU A 24 1.11 -48.55 -7.89
N LYS A 25 2.00 -47.79 -7.24
CA LYS A 25 1.84 -46.36 -6.98
C LYS A 25 2.92 -45.57 -7.74
N PRO A 26 2.60 -44.99 -8.91
CA PRO A 26 3.60 -44.34 -9.74
C PRO A 26 4.09 -43.03 -9.11
N GLN A 27 5.39 -42.76 -9.25
CA GLN A 27 5.96 -41.45 -8.96
C GLN A 27 5.76 -40.55 -10.19
N VAL A 28 5.27 -39.34 -9.99
CA VAL A 28 4.80 -38.47 -11.09
C VAL A 28 5.50 -37.13 -11.04
N LEU A 29 6.08 -36.74 -12.16
CA LEU A 29 6.48 -35.35 -12.41
C LEU A 29 5.28 -34.58 -12.96
N GLY A 30 4.87 -33.53 -12.26
CA GLY A 30 3.82 -32.61 -12.68
C GLY A 30 4.42 -31.24 -12.98
N MET A 31 3.91 -30.61 -14.03
CA MET A 31 4.26 -29.26 -14.45
C MET A 31 2.99 -28.47 -14.69
N ARG A 32 2.98 -27.20 -14.32
CA ARG A 32 1.91 -26.24 -14.60
C ARG A 32 2.51 -24.92 -15.04
N LEU A 33 2.04 -24.39 -16.16
CA LEU A 33 2.21 -23.00 -16.55
C LEU A 33 0.83 -22.36 -16.58
N LEU A 34 0.67 -21.23 -15.90
CA LEU A 34 -0.54 -20.43 -15.90
C LEU A 34 -0.18 -18.99 -16.28
N VAL A 35 -0.91 -18.45 -17.25
CA VAL A 35 -0.86 -17.04 -17.63
C VAL A 35 -2.27 -16.49 -17.59
N GLU A 36 -2.50 -15.45 -16.80
CA GLU A 36 -3.81 -14.82 -16.68
C GLU A 36 -3.66 -13.31 -16.82
N LYS A 37 -4.66 -12.70 -17.42
CA LYS A 37 -4.75 -11.24 -17.54
C LYS A 37 -6.18 -10.79 -17.28
N VAL A 38 -6.34 -9.61 -16.71
CA VAL A 38 -7.61 -8.91 -16.56
C VAL A 38 -7.53 -7.63 -17.38
N ILE A 39 -8.56 -7.40 -18.18
CA ILE A 39 -8.65 -6.26 -19.10
C ILE A 39 -9.97 -5.55 -18.81
N SER A 40 -9.92 -4.28 -18.40
CA SER A 40 -11.10 -3.42 -18.37
C SER A 40 -11.39 -2.85 -19.76
N PHE A 41 -12.67 -2.60 -20.05
CA PHE A 41 -13.07 -1.99 -21.31
C PHE A 41 -14.26 -1.04 -21.12
N GLY A 42 -14.39 -0.07 -22.03
CA GLY A 42 -15.35 1.02 -21.87
C GLY A 42 -14.92 2.01 -20.80
N GLU A 43 -15.86 2.87 -20.39
CA GLU A 43 -15.59 3.88 -19.36
C GLU A 43 -15.55 3.25 -17.96
N PRO A 44 -14.44 3.39 -17.21
CA PRO A 44 -14.36 2.94 -15.82
C PRO A 44 -15.35 3.70 -14.93
N PRO A 45 -15.92 3.06 -13.89
CA PRO A 45 -16.72 3.76 -12.91
C PRO A 45 -15.86 4.83 -12.19
N THR A 46 -16.44 5.99 -11.93
CA THR A 46 -15.80 7.04 -11.13
C THR A 46 -15.81 6.64 -9.66
N THR A 47 -14.63 6.38 -9.07
CA THR A 47 -14.51 5.89 -7.69
C THR A 47 -13.55 6.71 -6.85
N ASN A 48 -13.98 7.09 -5.65
CA ASN A 48 -13.12 7.73 -4.64
C ASN A 48 -12.48 6.69 -3.70
N SER A 49 -12.11 5.51 -4.20
CA SER A 49 -11.49 4.44 -3.40
C SER A 49 -10.54 3.58 -4.24
N LEU A 50 -9.64 2.86 -3.55
CA LEU A 50 -8.79 1.82 -4.15
C LEU A 50 -9.53 0.49 -4.36
N ALA A 51 -10.86 0.46 -4.22
CA ALA A 51 -11.65 -0.73 -4.51
C ALA A 51 -11.64 -1.06 -6.01
N PHE A 52 -11.33 -0.08 -6.87
CA PHE A 52 -11.22 -0.23 -8.30
C PHE A 52 -9.93 0.45 -8.78
N ILE A 53 -9.14 -0.26 -9.57
CA ILE A 53 -7.94 0.27 -10.22
C ILE A 53 -8.14 0.11 -11.71
N ASP A 54 -8.23 1.23 -12.43
CA ASP A 54 -8.53 1.28 -13.87
C ASP A 54 -9.85 0.58 -14.25
N GLY A 55 -10.88 0.71 -13.41
CA GLY A 55 -12.17 0.04 -13.58
C GLY A 55 -12.18 -1.46 -13.24
N VAL A 56 -11.02 -2.04 -12.90
CA VAL A 56 -10.92 -3.42 -12.42
C VAL A 56 -11.07 -3.44 -10.90
N PRO A 57 -12.05 -4.17 -10.33
CA PRO A 57 -12.14 -4.33 -8.89
C PRO A 57 -10.87 -4.94 -8.30
N ILE A 58 -10.42 -4.47 -7.14
CA ILE A 58 -9.16 -4.90 -6.51
C ILE A 58 -9.12 -6.42 -6.25
N PHE A 59 -10.27 -7.04 -5.96
CA PHE A 59 -10.37 -8.48 -5.75
C PHE A 59 -10.23 -9.29 -7.04
N ASN A 60 -10.47 -8.67 -8.20
CA ASN A 60 -10.27 -9.23 -9.53
C ASN A 60 -8.85 -9.00 -10.07
N ARG A 61 -8.01 -8.25 -9.34
CA ARG A 61 -6.60 -8.05 -9.69
C ARG A 61 -5.75 -9.15 -9.07
N PHE A 62 -4.61 -9.44 -9.69
CA PHE A 62 -3.76 -10.54 -9.28
C PHE A 62 -2.80 -10.16 -8.18
N PHE A 63 -2.65 -11.05 -7.21
CA PHE A 63 -1.68 -10.98 -6.12
C PHE A 63 -1.12 -12.39 -5.92
N LEU A 64 0.20 -12.52 -5.86
CA LEU A 64 0.83 -13.82 -5.66
C LEU A 64 1.25 -14.04 -4.22
N GLY A 65 1.58 -15.29 -3.93
CA GLY A 65 1.95 -15.79 -2.62
C GLY A 65 0.81 -16.55 -1.96
N GLY A 66 1.16 -17.42 -1.02
CA GLY A 66 0.26 -18.43 -0.48
C GLY A 66 0.43 -19.80 -1.16
N GLU A 67 -0.26 -20.79 -0.62
CA GLU A 67 -0.05 -22.20 -0.98
C GLU A 67 -0.46 -22.59 -2.41
N ASP A 68 -1.36 -21.83 -3.04
CA ASP A 68 -1.90 -22.15 -4.37
C ASP A 68 -1.14 -21.47 -5.52
N THR A 69 -0.23 -20.56 -5.18
CA THR A 69 0.59 -19.83 -6.15
C THR A 69 2.08 -20.06 -5.89
N LEU A 70 2.66 -19.32 -4.94
CA LEU A 70 4.06 -19.40 -4.54
C LEU A 70 4.14 -19.78 -3.06
N ARG A 71 4.29 -21.08 -2.80
CA ARG A 71 4.15 -21.68 -1.46
C ARG A 71 5.06 -21.08 -0.39
N GLY A 72 6.22 -20.57 -0.79
CA GLY A 72 7.15 -19.96 0.14
C GLY A 72 6.77 -18.55 0.61
N TYR A 73 5.80 -17.88 -0.02
CA TYR A 73 5.48 -16.47 0.25
C TYR A 73 4.15 -16.32 0.99
N ASN A 74 3.96 -15.19 1.66
CA ASN A 74 2.71 -14.88 2.36
C ASN A 74 1.58 -14.68 1.34
N VAL A 75 0.35 -14.98 1.76
CA VAL A 75 -0.83 -14.84 0.90
C VAL A 75 -0.94 -13.40 0.39
N ARG A 76 -1.07 -13.24 -0.93
CA ARG A 76 -1.20 -11.94 -1.61
C ARG A 76 -0.07 -10.94 -1.30
N SER A 77 1.13 -11.40 -0.96
CA SER A 77 2.24 -10.53 -0.58
C SER A 77 3.04 -9.97 -1.76
N ILE A 78 2.83 -10.48 -2.97
CA ILE A 78 3.56 -10.07 -4.17
C ILE A 78 2.59 -9.40 -5.13
N SER A 79 2.83 -8.10 -5.35
CA SER A 79 1.96 -7.23 -6.13
C SER A 79 2.75 -6.01 -6.59
N PRO A 80 2.37 -5.36 -7.70
CA PRO A 80 2.72 -3.97 -7.94
C PRO A 80 2.29 -3.09 -6.77
N ILE A 81 3.07 -2.05 -6.50
CA ILE A 81 2.81 -1.08 -5.43
C ILE A 81 2.82 0.32 -6.02
N ALA A 82 1.95 1.19 -5.51
CA ALA A 82 1.86 2.58 -5.92
C ALA A 82 2.26 3.48 -4.75
N ARG A 83 2.89 4.62 -5.07
CA ARG A 83 3.20 5.65 -4.07
C ARG A 83 1.95 6.40 -3.67
N LEU A 84 1.81 6.70 -2.39
CA LEU A 84 0.77 7.57 -1.85
C LEU A 84 1.35 8.96 -1.58
N GLU A 85 0.71 9.97 -2.13
CA GLU A 85 0.99 11.38 -1.87
C GLU A 85 -0.22 12.01 -1.20
N ARG A 86 -0.04 12.49 0.02
CA ARG A 86 -1.11 13.10 0.80
C ARG A 86 -1.01 14.61 0.66
N PHE A 87 -2.10 15.23 0.31
CA PHE A 87 -2.25 16.68 0.18
C PHE A 87 -3.31 17.18 1.14
N PHE A 88 -3.17 18.41 1.59
CA PHE A 88 -4.26 19.15 2.20
C PHE A 88 -4.57 20.44 1.46
N THR A 89 -5.84 20.81 1.52
CA THR A 89 -6.38 22.08 1.07
C THR A 89 -7.14 22.70 2.22
N ALA A 90 -6.64 23.81 2.74
CA ALA A 90 -7.23 24.53 3.84
C ALA A 90 -7.89 25.81 3.33
N THR A 91 -9.19 25.97 3.58
CA THR A 91 -10.01 27.13 3.18
C THR A 91 -10.50 27.88 4.41
N ASP A 92 -10.83 29.16 4.23
CA ASP A 92 -11.31 30.06 5.30
C ASP A 92 -10.38 30.09 6.53
N VAL A 93 -9.07 29.98 6.30
CA VAL A 93 -8.09 29.94 7.38
C VAL A 93 -8.01 31.30 8.05
N ARG A 94 -8.26 31.35 9.36
CA ARG A 94 -8.20 32.55 10.20
C ARG A 94 -7.19 32.36 11.32
N ALA A 95 -6.43 33.41 11.62
CA ALA A 95 -5.63 33.45 12.84
C ALA A 95 -6.50 33.93 14.00
N VAL A 96 -6.51 33.17 15.09
CA VAL A 96 -7.27 33.46 16.31
C VAL A 96 -6.29 33.65 17.45
N GLU A 97 -6.30 34.83 18.06
CA GLU A 97 -5.46 35.16 19.21
C GLU A 97 -5.82 34.29 20.43
N LEU A 98 -4.81 33.68 21.04
CA LEU A 98 -5.00 32.88 22.25
C LEU A 98 -5.39 33.78 23.42
N GLY A 99 -6.34 33.32 24.23
CA GLY A 99 -6.84 34.02 25.41
C GLY A 99 -7.96 35.02 25.13
N THR A 100 -7.97 35.70 23.97
CA THR A 100 -9.03 36.65 23.60
C THR A 100 -9.99 36.12 22.54
N ASN A 101 -9.64 35.03 21.85
CA ASN A 101 -10.37 34.47 20.70
C ASN A 101 -10.63 35.48 19.57
N ARG A 102 -9.86 36.56 19.51
CA ARG A 102 -10.02 37.60 18.49
C ARG A 102 -9.37 37.18 17.18
N VAL A 103 -10.08 37.38 16.07
CA VAL A 103 -9.52 37.13 14.74
C VAL A 103 -8.50 38.21 14.39
N ILE A 104 -7.27 37.80 14.08
CA ILE A 104 -6.15 38.66 13.74
C ILE A 104 -5.93 38.66 12.23
N PRO A 105 -5.75 39.83 11.59
CA PRO A 105 -5.37 39.89 10.17
C PRO A 105 -3.94 39.36 9.97
N VAL A 106 -3.73 38.57 8.92
CA VAL A 106 -2.42 38.03 8.51
C VAL A 106 -2.04 38.67 7.18
N ILE A 107 -0.78 39.08 6.98
CA ILE A 107 -0.34 39.72 5.72
C ILE A 107 -0.28 38.65 4.62
N LYS A 108 -0.83 38.78 3.40
CA LYS A 108 -1.18 39.91 2.49
C LYS A 108 -2.10 40.99 3.09
N PRO A 109 -1.75 42.29 3.01
CA PRO A 109 -2.32 43.32 3.86
C PRO A 109 -3.83 43.45 3.65
N GLY A 110 -4.62 43.01 4.64
CA GLY A 110 -6.08 43.18 4.69
C GLY A 110 -6.91 41.90 4.72
N ARG A 111 -6.33 40.70 4.62
CA ARG A 111 -7.13 39.46 4.66
C ARG A 111 -7.24 38.87 6.08
N ARG A 112 -8.47 38.76 6.58
CA ARG A 112 -8.81 37.99 7.80
C ARG A 112 -8.87 36.48 7.56
N PHE A 113 -8.99 36.08 6.30
CA PHE A 113 -9.15 34.70 5.85
C PHE A 113 -8.20 34.43 4.68
N PHE A 114 -7.57 33.27 4.66
CA PHE A 114 -6.71 32.84 3.55
C PHE A 114 -6.89 31.36 3.24
N THR A 115 -6.23 30.90 2.17
CA THR A 115 -6.42 29.56 1.62
C THR A 115 -5.07 28.95 1.27
N PHE A 116 -4.85 27.72 1.71
CA PHE A 116 -3.77 26.86 1.23
C PHE A 116 -4.38 25.84 0.26
N ASN A 117 -3.92 25.84 -0.99
CA ASN A 117 -4.39 24.87 -1.98
C ASN A 117 -3.32 23.82 -2.22
N ASN A 118 -3.74 22.55 -2.15
CA ASN A 118 -2.99 21.39 -2.62
C ASN A 118 -1.54 21.32 -2.10
N LYS A 119 -1.36 21.47 -0.79
CA LYS A 119 -0.05 21.38 -0.16
C LYS A 119 0.27 19.92 0.19
N LEU A 120 1.42 19.43 -0.26
CA LEU A 120 1.93 18.08 0.02
C LEU A 120 2.30 17.95 1.51
N ILE A 121 1.83 16.90 2.17
CA ILE A 121 2.15 16.56 3.57
C ILE A 121 2.99 15.29 3.66
N SER A 122 2.93 14.41 2.66
CA SER A 122 3.76 13.19 2.68
C SER A 122 5.24 13.56 2.78
N ASN A 123 5.93 13.00 3.78
CA ASN A 123 7.34 13.28 4.01
C ASN A 123 8.16 12.71 2.84
N PRO A 124 8.90 13.54 2.08
CA PRO A 124 9.69 13.06 0.95
C PRO A 124 10.74 12.00 1.33
N ASN A 125 11.21 12.04 2.58
CA ASN A 125 12.20 11.10 3.10
C ASN A 125 11.59 9.77 3.55
N PHE A 126 10.27 9.72 3.77
CA PHE A 126 9.54 8.52 4.18
C PHE A 126 8.33 8.32 3.26
N PRO A 127 8.56 7.94 1.98
CA PRO A 127 7.47 7.71 1.03
C PRO A 127 6.59 6.54 1.48
N GLU A 128 5.28 6.72 1.37
CA GLU A 128 4.28 5.70 1.68
C GLU A 128 3.89 4.96 0.39
N PHE A 129 3.71 3.64 0.49
CA PHE A 129 3.33 2.79 -0.64
C PHE A 129 2.14 1.91 -0.28
N THR A 130 1.32 1.56 -1.27
CA THR A 130 0.20 0.63 -1.11
C THR A 130 0.21 -0.43 -2.23
N PRO A 131 -0.13 -1.69 -1.96
CA PRO A 131 -0.28 -2.69 -3.01
C PRO A 131 -1.55 -2.45 -3.81
N VAL A 132 -1.44 -2.50 -5.13
CA VAL A 132 -2.55 -2.17 -6.07
C VAL A 132 -3.01 -3.35 -6.90
N GLY A 133 -2.40 -4.52 -6.74
CA GLY A 133 -2.65 -5.70 -7.56
C GLY A 133 -2.13 -5.53 -8.99
N ALA A 134 -1.98 -6.66 -9.67
CA ALA A 134 -1.56 -6.73 -11.07
C ALA A 134 -2.74 -6.92 -12.03
N ASP A 135 -2.57 -6.44 -13.27
CA ASP A 135 -3.46 -6.81 -14.38
C ASP A 135 -3.06 -8.12 -15.05
N THR A 136 -1.83 -8.61 -14.84
CA THR A 136 -1.29 -9.80 -15.49
C THR A 136 -0.50 -10.62 -14.47
N GLN A 137 -0.68 -11.94 -14.49
CA GLN A 137 0.15 -12.88 -13.73
C GLN A 137 0.68 -14.01 -14.60
N ILE A 138 1.89 -14.47 -14.27
CA ILE A 138 2.50 -15.66 -14.83
C ILE A 138 2.95 -16.52 -13.66
N LEU A 139 2.57 -17.79 -13.67
CA LEU A 139 2.93 -18.78 -12.66
C LEU A 139 3.47 -20.04 -13.34
N TYR A 140 4.54 -20.58 -12.78
CA TYR A 140 5.10 -21.86 -13.15
C TYR A 140 5.29 -22.70 -11.89
N ASN A 141 4.75 -23.92 -11.90
CA ASN A 141 4.91 -24.89 -10.82
C ASN A 141 5.48 -26.19 -11.38
N LEU A 142 6.51 -26.71 -10.72
CA LEU A 142 7.10 -28.01 -10.95
C LEU A 142 6.96 -28.83 -9.67
N GLU A 143 6.40 -30.03 -9.77
CA GLU A 143 6.21 -30.93 -8.63
C GLU A 143 6.66 -32.36 -8.96
N TYR A 144 7.42 -32.98 -8.07
CA TYR A 144 7.73 -34.40 -8.12
C TYR A 144 7.01 -35.12 -6.98
N ARG A 145 5.95 -35.86 -7.31
CA ARG A 145 5.06 -36.50 -6.35
C ARG A 145 5.48 -37.95 -6.08
N ILE A 146 5.65 -38.26 -4.80
CA ILE A 146 6.10 -39.54 -4.26
C ILE A 146 5.01 -40.06 -3.31
N PRO A 147 4.25 -41.08 -3.72
CA PRO A 147 3.40 -41.83 -2.80
C PRO A 147 4.27 -42.57 -1.78
N ILE A 148 3.98 -42.43 -0.47
CA ILE A 148 4.75 -43.09 0.58
C ILE A 148 4.00 -44.32 1.09
N ALA A 149 2.93 -44.13 1.86
CA ALA A 149 2.16 -45.22 2.46
C ALA A 149 0.71 -44.78 2.71
N GLY A 150 -0.26 -45.63 2.34
CA GLY A 150 -1.68 -45.29 2.47
C GLY A 150 -2.02 -43.89 1.92
N PRO A 151 -2.59 -42.99 2.75
CA PRO A 151 -2.92 -41.60 2.38
C PRO A 151 -1.75 -40.60 2.48
N LEU A 152 -0.57 -41.04 2.97
CA LEU A 152 0.61 -40.19 3.10
C LEU A 152 1.33 -40.07 1.75
N THR A 153 1.49 -38.83 1.30
CA THR A 153 2.22 -38.48 0.08
C THR A 153 3.21 -37.35 0.35
N MET A 154 4.28 -37.30 -0.43
CA MET A 154 5.24 -36.22 -0.41
C MET A 154 5.42 -35.65 -1.81
N ALA A 155 5.73 -34.37 -1.90
CA ALA A 155 6.13 -33.72 -3.15
C ALA A 155 7.38 -32.87 -2.93
N LEU A 156 8.34 -32.99 -3.84
CA LEU A 156 9.36 -31.94 -4.00
C LEU A 156 8.82 -30.92 -4.99
N PHE A 157 9.06 -29.64 -4.76
CA PHE A 157 8.53 -28.60 -5.63
C PHE A 157 9.50 -27.46 -5.94
N ALA A 158 9.26 -26.83 -7.09
CA ALA A 158 9.81 -25.54 -7.45
C ALA A 158 8.69 -24.68 -8.06
N ASP A 159 8.44 -23.54 -7.46
CA ASP A 159 7.46 -22.55 -7.91
C ASP A 159 8.19 -21.29 -8.36
N ALA A 160 7.69 -20.66 -9.41
CA ALA A 160 8.17 -19.37 -9.89
C ALA A 160 6.98 -18.56 -10.40
N GLY A 161 7.01 -17.24 -10.19
CA GLY A 161 5.88 -16.42 -10.57
C GLY A 161 6.16 -14.94 -10.53
N THR A 162 5.35 -14.18 -11.25
CA THR A 162 5.38 -12.72 -11.26
C THR A 162 3.99 -12.16 -11.54
N ALA A 163 3.70 -11.02 -10.91
CA ALA A 163 2.46 -10.28 -11.08
C ALA A 163 2.83 -8.83 -11.38
N PHE A 164 2.36 -8.30 -12.50
CA PHE A 164 2.73 -6.98 -13.02
C PHE A 164 1.59 -6.32 -13.79
N ASN A 165 1.68 -5.01 -13.98
CA ASN A 165 0.78 -4.28 -14.86
C ASN A 165 1.40 -4.19 -16.24
N THR A 166 0.64 -4.60 -17.25
CA THR A 166 1.00 -4.42 -18.66
C THR A 166 0.41 -3.11 -19.20
N ALA A 167 -0.75 -2.69 -18.71
CA ALA A 167 -1.37 -1.42 -19.06
C ALA A 167 -0.77 -0.27 -18.21
N SER A 168 -0.63 0.90 -18.84
CA SER A 168 -0.40 2.15 -18.11
C SER A 168 -1.72 2.56 -17.46
N ILE A 169 -1.69 2.85 -16.16
CA ILE A 169 -2.87 3.17 -15.37
C ILE A 169 -2.77 4.63 -14.95
N SER A 170 -3.85 5.39 -15.12
CA SER A 170 -3.89 6.78 -14.69
C SER A 170 -3.88 6.89 -13.16
N ASP A 171 -3.24 7.93 -12.64
CA ASP A 171 -3.26 8.25 -11.21
C ASP A 171 -4.68 8.46 -10.70
N GLN A 172 -4.93 8.06 -9.45
CA GLN A 172 -6.21 8.24 -8.78
C GLN A 172 -6.09 9.27 -7.67
N SER A 173 -7.14 10.08 -7.48
CA SER A 173 -7.24 11.02 -6.36
C SER A 173 -8.40 10.61 -5.46
N LEU A 174 -8.09 10.42 -4.18
CA LEU A 174 -9.04 10.03 -3.13
C LEU A 174 -9.27 11.24 -2.25
N VAL A 175 -10.43 11.87 -2.38
CA VAL A 175 -10.79 13.04 -1.56
C VAL A 175 -11.57 12.57 -0.33
N GLN A 176 -11.03 12.87 0.86
CA GLN A 176 -11.76 12.73 2.11
C GLN A 176 -12.28 14.10 2.52
N ASN A 177 -13.61 14.23 2.57
CA ASN A 177 -14.23 15.44 3.06
C ASN A 177 -14.01 15.56 4.58
N PRO A 178 -13.74 16.76 5.12
CA PRO A 178 -13.28 16.91 6.49
C PRO A 178 -14.35 17.46 7.41
N PHE A 179 -14.20 17.07 8.66
CA PHE A 179 -14.68 17.84 9.79
C PHE A 179 -13.79 19.07 10.03
N VAL A 180 -14.38 20.12 10.62
CA VAL A 180 -13.67 21.33 11.05
C VAL A 180 -12.64 20.94 12.13
N THR A 181 -11.36 21.21 11.88
CA THR A 181 -10.27 21.04 12.85
C THR A 181 -9.34 22.25 12.79
N THR A 182 -8.68 22.56 13.91
CA THR A 182 -7.53 23.46 13.96
C THR A 182 -6.51 23.05 12.90
N ILE A 183 -6.04 24.02 12.13
CA ILE A 183 -5.16 23.83 10.98
C ILE A 183 -3.74 24.11 11.46
N PRO A 184 -2.82 23.15 11.34
CA PRO A 184 -1.41 23.45 11.51
C PRO A 184 -0.85 23.94 10.14
N ASP A 185 -0.08 25.05 10.13
CA ASP A 185 0.32 25.90 8.97
C ASP A 185 1.61 25.63 8.12
N ASP A 186 2.47 24.64 8.39
CA ASP A 186 3.58 24.19 7.52
C ASP A 186 4.01 22.70 7.73
N PRO A 187 3.71 21.75 6.82
CA PRO A 187 3.92 20.31 7.04
C PRO A 187 5.37 19.85 7.31
N SER A 188 6.38 20.73 7.33
CA SER A 188 7.74 20.39 7.80
C SER A 188 8.20 21.06 9.12
N ALA A 189 7.46 22.02 9.68
CA ALA A 189 7.80 22.71 10.93
C ALA A 189 6.70 22.65 12.00
N LEU A 190 5.56 22.01 11.71
CA LEU A 190 4.38 21.93 12.58
C LEU A 190 4.41 20.87 13.67
N PHE A 191 5.45 20.06 13.74
CA PHE A 191 5.43 18.88 14.60
C PHE A 191 5.72 19.17 16.08
N GLN A 192 5.63 20.43 16.54
CA GLN A 192 5.76 20.75 17.97
C GLN A 192 4.86 21.87 18.53
N GLN A 193 4.25 22.75 17.72
CA GLN A 193 3.46 23.86 18.27
C GLN A 193 2.14 24.14 17.51
N SER A 194 1.03 24.03 18.22
CA SER A 194 -0.33 24.44 17.79
C SER A 194 -0.56 25.95 17.92
N VAL A 195 0.49 26.70 18.28
CA VAL A 195 0.49 28.11 18.65
C VAL A 195 1.66 28.78 17.96
N PHE A 196 1.38 29.84 17.20
CA PHE A 196 2.36 30.65 16.50
C PHE A 196 2.45 32.02 17.14
N ILE A 197 3.55 32.72 16.89
CA ILE A 197 3.67 34.12 17.26
C ILE A 197 3.55 34.94 15.97
N LEU A 198 2.62 35.90 15.93
CA LEU A 198 2.61 36.92 14.90
C LEU A 198 3.36 38.16 15.39
N ASN A 199 4.19 38.75 14.53
CA ASN A 199 4.78 40.06 14.78
C ASN A 199 3.69 41.16 14.65
N PRO A 200 3.98 42.42 15.02
CA PRO A 200 3.03 43.53 14.92
C PRO A 200 2.54 43.80 13.48
N ARG A 201 3.27 43.31 12.48
CA ARG A 201 2.88 43.39 11.08
C ARG A 201 1.87 42.30 10.72
N GLY A 202 1.74 41.21 11.47
CA GLY A 202 0.85 40.09 11.15
C GLY A 202 1.52 39.01 10.30
N LEU A 203 2.85 38.89 10.38
CA LEU A 203 3.65 37.79 9.81
C LEU A 203 4.02 36.82 10.94
N ILE A 204 4.18 35.53 10.60
CA ILE A 204 4.72 34.54 11.54
C ILE A 204 6.14 34.97 11.93
N ALA A 205 6.32 35.25 13.22
CA ALA A 205 7.57 35.70 13.78
C ALA A 205 8.51 34.52 14.02
N SER A 206 9.78 34.67 13.63
CA SER A 206 10.82 33.72 14.03
C SER A 206 11.18 33.90 15.50
N GLN A 207 11.71 32.85 16.17
CA GLN A 207 12.18 32.99 17.55
C GLN A 207 13.27 34.06 17.68
N LYS A 208 14.11 34.23 16.65
CA LYS A 208 15.12 35.29 16.59
C LYS A 208 14.46 36.68 16.60
N GLU A 209 13.46 36.90 15.74
CA GLU A 209 12.72 38.17 15.68
C GLU A 209 12.00 38.48 17.00
N VAL A 210 11.44 37.46 17.66
CA VAL A 210 10.86 37.61 18.99
C VAL A 210 11.92 38.03 20.01
N ASN A 211 13.10 37.39 19.98
CA ASN A 211 14.18 37.71 20.90
C ASN A 211 14.76 39.11 20.65
N ASP A 212 14.96 39.49 19.38
CA ASP A 212 15.48 40.80 18.97
C ASP A 212 14.52 41.94 19.37
N ALA A 213 13.21 41.65 19.44
CA ALA A 213 12.19 42.61 19.87
C ALA A 213 12.01 42.70 21.40
N ARG A 214 12.64 41.82 22.19
CA ARG A 214 12.56 41.88 23.67
C ARG A 214 13.37 43.05 24.20
N THR A 215 12.73 43.90 24.97
CA THR A 215 13.38 44.98 25.73
C THR A 215 13.58 44.56 27.19
N PRO A 216 14.45 45.23 27.96
CA PRO A 216 14.62 44.95 29.39
C PRO A 216 13.32 45.02 30.20
N GLU A 217 12.34 45.78 29.72
CA GLU A 217 11.02 45.94 30.34
C GLU A 217 10.01 44.83 29.95
N THR A 218 10.37 43.94 29.01
CA THR A 218 9.50 42.84 28.58
C THR A 218 9.56 41.70 29.62
N PRO A 219 8.44 41.34 30.28
CA PRO A 219 8.44 40.24 31.24
C PRO A 219 8.89 38.91 30.61
N PHE A 220 9.55 38.08 31.41
CA PHE A 220 10.11 36.80 30.96
C PHE A 220 9.07 35.89 30.27
N ASN A 221 7.83 35.86 30.79
CA ASN A 221 6.73 35.05 30.25
C ASN A 221 5.80 35.80 29.27
N ALA A 222 6.13 37.05 28.90
CA ALA A 222 5.33 37.85 27.99
C ALA A 222 5.98 37.94 26.60
N LEU A 223 5.14 38.16 25.59
CA LEU A 223 5.62 38.52 24.25
C LEU A 223 6.00 40.00 24.19
N PRO A 224 6.98 40.38 23.34
CA PRO A 224 7.26 41.78 23.06
C PRO A 224 6.02 42.54 22.60
N LYS A 225 6.02 43.86 22.80
CA LYS A 225 4.86 44.70 22.48
C LYS A 225 4.43 44.51 21.02
N GLY A 226 3.16 44.17 20.83
CA GLY A 226 2.53 43.99 19.52
C GLY A 226 2.69 42.59 18.91
N PHE A 227 3.50 41.72 19.51
CA PHE A 227 3.52 40.30 19.17
C PHE A 227 2.35 39.58 19.84
N ARG A 228 1.80 38.56 19.18
CA ARG A 228 0.59 37.85 19.64
C ARG A 228 0.73 36.36 19.45
N PHE A 229 0.31 35.57 20.43
CA PHE A 229 0.10 34.14 20.25
C PHE A 229 -1.19 33.91 19.46
N VAL A 230 -1.12 33.16 18.36
CA VAL A 230 -2.27 32.82 17.54
C VAL A 230 -2.33 31.32 17.26
N THR A 231 -3.54 30.82 17.04
CA THR A 231 -3.79 29.52 16.45
C THR A 231 -4.51 29.71 15.12
N PHE A 232 -4.31 28.81 14.17
CA PHE A 232 -4.99 28.87 12.89
C PHE A 232 -6.15 27.87 12.84
N GLN A 233 -7.28 28.36 12.35
CA GLN A 233 -8.53 27.59 12.25
C GLN A 233 -9.11 27.74 10.86
N GLY A 234 -9.70 26.68 10.31
CA GLY A 234 -10.37 26.73 9.02
C GLY A 234 -10.92 25.35 8.62
N ARG A 235 -11.32 25.20 7.37
CA ARG A 235 -11.81 23.93 6.80
C ARG A 235 -10.69 23.23 6.06
N VAL A 236 -10.40 21.96 6.36
CA VAL A 236 -9.19 21.27 5.87
C VAL A 236 -9.50 20.04 5.04
N THR A 237 -9.57 20.16 3.72
CA THR A 237 -9.75 19.00 2.81
C THR A 237 -8.49 18.19 2.66
N ASN A 238 -8.53 16.91 3.02
CA ASN A 238 -7.44 15.98 2.79
C ASN A 238 -7.70 15.21 1.50
N SER A 239 -6.70 15.14 0.62
CA SER A 239 -6.76 14.35 -0.59
C SER A 239 -5.51 13.51 -0.73
N THR A 240 -5.68 12.23 -1.08
CA THR A 240 -4.57 11.32 -1.32
C THR A 240 -4.49 11.02 -2.81
N SER A 241 -3.39 11.40 -3.46
CA SER A 241 -3.06 10.95 -4.81
C SER A 241 -2.34 9.62 -4.74
N VAL A 242 -2.83 8.64 -5.50
CA VAL A 242 -2.23 7.33 -5.67
C VAL A 242 -1.55 7.33 -7.03
N LYS A 243 -0.22 7.23 -7.03
CA LYS A 243 0.62 7.26 -8.23
C LYS A 243 0.65 5.91 -8.93
N LEU A 244 -0.42 5.62 -9.68
CA LEU A 244 -0.63 4.35 -10.37
C LEU A 244 0.17 4.28 -11.68
N GLY A 245 0.38 5.42 -12.34
CA GLY A 245 1.20 5.48 -13.56
C GLY A 245 2.66 5.12 -13.29
N ASP A 246 3.13 5.43 -12.07
CA ASP A 246 4.47 5.16 -11.58
C ASP A 246 4.53 3.92 -10.66
N ALA A 247 3.53 3.02 -10.75
CA ALA A 247 3.50 1.82 -9.91
C ALA A 247 4.77 0.97 -10.12
N ILE A 248 5.42 0.61 -9.02
CA ILE A 248 6.63 -0.20 -8.99
C ILE A 248 6.21 -1.67 -9.01
N GLY A 249 6.94 -2.51 -9.74
CA GLY A 249 6.66 -3.95 -9.80
C GLY A 249 6.40 -4.48 -11.20
N GLY A 250 7.30 -4.18 -12.14
CA GLY A 250 7.30 -4.81 -13.46
C GLY A 250 7.64 -6.31 -13.41
N ILE A 251 7.54 -6.97 -14.56
CA ILE A 251 7.69 -8.43 -14.72
C ILE A 251 8.92 -9.02 -14.01
N GLY A 252 10.08 -8.36 -14.06
CA GLY A 252 11.30 -8.81 -13.38
C GLY A 252 11.38 -8.42 -11.89
N GLN A 253 10.83 -7.26 -11.50
CA GLN A 253 10.94 -6.75 -10.12
C GLN A 253 10.04 -7.51 -9.14
N ASN A 254 8.92 -8.02 -9.64
CA ASN A 254 7.96 -8.84 -8.90
C ASN A 254 8.16 -10.34 -9.08
N PHE A 255 9.18 -10.75 -9.84
CA PHE A 255 9.53 -12.15 -9.94
C PHE A 255 9.91 -12.71 -8.57
N ARG A 256 9.30 -13.84 -8.22
CA ARG A 256 9.54 -14.62 -7.00
C ARG A 256 9.60 -16.10 -7.32
N SER A 257 10.40 -16.82 -6.56
CA SER A 257 10.56 -18.26 -6.68
C SER A 257 10.70 -18.91 -5.32
N SER A 258 10.26 -20.15 -5.20
CA SER A 258 10.38 -20.97 -4.00
C SER A 258 10.65 -22.41 -4.35
N ILE A 259 11.55 -23.08 -3.63
CA ILE A 259 11.87 -24.50 -3.80
C ILE A 259 11.67 -25.18 -2.45
N GLY A 260 11.10 -26.38 -2.43
CA GLY A 260 10.77 -27.00 -1.16
C GLY A 260 10.26 -28.42 -1.23
N ALA A 261 9.77 -28.87 -0.09
CA ALA A 261 9.12 -30.15 0.08
C ALA A 261 7.77 -29.96 0.76
N GLU A 262 6.80 -30.76 0.37
CA GLU A 262 5.45 -30.77 0.92
C GLU A 262 5.08 -32.19 1.31
N VAL A 263 4.56 -32.37 2.52
CA VAL A 263 4.00 -33.63 3.01
C VAL A 263 2.50 -33.48 3.12
N ARG A 264 1.73 -34.41 2.54
CA ARG A 264 0.27 -34.43 2.59
C ARG A 264 -0.24 -35.70 3.26
N VAL A 265 -1.19 -35.53 4.17
CA VAL A 265 -1.90 -36.63 4.84
C VAL A 265 -3.40 -36.38 4.71
N GLN A 266 -4.13 -37.35 4.19
CA GLN A 266 -5.60 -37.32 4.23
C GLN A 266 -6.07 -37.60 5.65
N VAL A 267 -6.81 -36.67 6.27
CA VAL A 267 -7.33 -36.83 7.62
C VAL A 267 -8.59 -37.74 7.57
N PRO A 268 -8.59 -38.93 8.20
CA PRO A 268 -9.63 -39.94 7.99
C PRO A 268 -11.04 -39.53 8.42
N VAL A 269 -11.18 -38.75 9.50
CA VAL A 269 -12.49 -38.40 10.08
C VAL A 269 -13.15 -37.23 9.36
N VAL A 270 -12.33 -36.29 8.89
CA VAL A 270 -12.81 -35.00 8.34
C VAL A 270 -12.73 -34.99 6.80
N GLY A 271 -12.07 -35.97 6.18
CA GLY A 271 -11.97 -36.08 4.72
C GLY A 271 -11.23 -34.91 4.06
N VAL A 272 -10.46 -34.15 4.83
CA VAL A 272 -9.67 -33.00 4.34
C VAL A 272 -8.18 -33.33 4.30
N PRO A 273 -7.44 -32.78 3.32
CA PRO A 273 -5.99 -32.92 3.29
C PRO A 273 -5.35 -31.99 4.32
N PHE A 274 -4.47 -32.55 5.15
CA PHE A 274 -3.46 -31.79 5.90
C PHE A 274 -2.19 -31.70 5.05
N ARG A 275 -1.61 -30.50 4.95
CA ARG A 275 -0.35 -30.25 4.24
C ARG A 275 0.64 -29.56 5.16
N LEU A 276 1.87 -30.03 5.15
CA LEU A 276 3.03 -29.38 5.77
C LEU A 276 4.03 -29.04 4.68
N ILE A 277 4.41 -27.77 4.59
CA ILE A 277 5.22 -27.20 3.51
C ILE A 277 6.48 -26.62 4.12
N PHE A 278 7.64 -27.05 3.59
CA PHE A 278 8.94 -26.48 3.88
C PHE A 278 9.43 -25.81 2.61
N ALA A 279 9.69 -24.51 2.63
CA ALA A 279 10.10 -23.77 1.44
C ALA A 279 11.34 -22.91 1.70
N TYR A 280 12.20 -22.83 0.68
CA TYR A 280 13.31 -21.93 0.57
C TYR A 280 13.07 -20.94 -0.58
N ASN A 281 13.23 -19.65 -0.30
CA ASN A 281 12.96 -18.54 -1.20
C ASN A 281 14.27 -17.85 -1.61
N PRO A 282 14.90 -18.21 -2.75
CA PRO A 282 16.21 -17.70 -3.12
C PRO A 282 16.23 -16.19 -3.38
N ASN A 283 15.13 -15.64 -3.90
CA ASN A 283 14.97 -14.22 -4.22
C ASN A 283 14.01 -13.48 -3.27
N ALA A 284 13.87 -13.95 -2.02
CA ALA A 284 13.14 -13.23 -0.99
C ALA A 284 13.76 -11.86 -0.74
N LYS A 285 12.94 -10.82 -0.75
CA LYS A 285 13.29 -9.48 -0.28
C LYS A 285 13.21 -9.51 1.24
N THR A 286 14.31 -9.25 1.94
CA THR A 286 14.37 -9.35 3.42
C THR A 286 14.65 -8.01 4.10
N ASN A 287 14.76 -6.92 3.34
CA ASN A 287 15.15 -5.62 3.86
C ASN A 287 13.96 -4.92 4.51
N ARG A 288 13.90 -4.94 5.85
CA ARG A 288 12.83 -4.29 6.62
C ARG A 288 12.84 -2.77 6.52
N SER A 289 13.95 -2.17 6.11
CA SER A 289 14.11 -0.73 6.00
C SER A 289 13.74 -0.19 4.62
N ASP A 290 13.43 -1.05 3.64
CA ASP A 290 12.98 -0.60 2.32
C ASP A 290 11.48 -0.26 2.38
N PRO A 291 11.07 1.01 2.22
CA PRO A 291 9.65 1.39 2.27
C PRO A 291 8.85 0.80 1.10
N ARG A 292 9.51 0.34 0.03
CA ARG A 292 8.88 -0.34 -1.11
C ARG A 292 8.52 -1.79 -0.77
N GLN A 293 8.91 -2.29 0.40
CA GLN A 293 8.64 -3.64 0.81
C GLN A 293 7.50 -3.67 1.85
N ILE A 294 6.26 -3.78 1.36
CA ILE A 294 5.05 -3.82 2.21
C ILE A 294 5.03 -5.05 3.12
N PHE A 295 5.50 -6.18 2.60
CA PHE A 295 5.56 -7.45 3.33
C PHE A 295 7.00 -7.90 3.46
N VAL A 296 7.44 -8.14 4.69
CA VAL A 296 8.76 -8.75 4.95
C VAL A 296 8.71 -10.21 4.50
N GLU A 297 9.53 -10.56 3.52
CA GLU A 297 9.64 -11.94 3.02
C GLU A 297 10.74 -12.66 3.79
N GLU A 298 10.63 -13.99 3.88
CA GLU A 298 11.57 -14.84 4.61
C GLU A 298 12.27 -15.77 3.64
N LYS A 299 13.56 -16.04 3.86
CA LYS A 299 14.32 -17.00 3.03
C LYS A 299 13.92 -18.45 3.27
N LYS A 300 13.44 -18.80 4.46
CA LYS A 300 13.05 -20.16 4.85
C LYS A 300 11.75 -20.08 5.60
N VAL A 301 10.74 -20.84 5.19
CA VAL A 301 9.43 -20.85 5.84
C VAL A 301 8.94 -22.28 6.06
N ILE A 302 8.17 -22.45 7.14
CA ILE A 302 7.38 -23.66 7.39
C ILE A 302 5.93 -23.22 7.46
N ARG A 303 5.07 -23.86 6.66
CA ARG A 303 3.63 -23.56 6.62
C ARG A 303 2.83 -24.84 6.74
N PHE A 304 1.63 -24.74 7.29
CA PHE A 304 0.67 -25.83 7.27
C PHE A 304 -0.67 -25.34 6.71
N SER A 305 -1.45 -26.28 6.18
CA SER A 305 -2.77 -26.03 5.62
C SER A 305 -3.67 -27.23 5.89
N ILE A 306 -4.93 -26.98 6.25
CA ILE A 306 -5.97 -27.99 6.49
C ILE A 306 -7.10 -27.65 5.53
N GLY A 307 -7.64 -28.66 4.84
CA GLY A 307 -8.55 -28.51 3.70
C GLY A 307 -9.44 -27.27 3.75
N ARG A 308 -9.32 -26.48 2.68
CA ARG A 308 -10.18 -25.32 2.45
C ARG A 308 -11.45 -25.82 1.79
N THR A 309 -12.58 -25.68 2.46
CA THR A 309 -13.88 -25.59 1.80
C THR A 309 -13.90 -24.23 1.12
N PHE A 310 -13.99 -24.20 -0.21
CA PHE A 310 -14.30 -22.97 -0.94
C PHE A 310 -15.70 -22.47 -0.56
#